data_AF-A0A6B2SCB0-F1
#
_entry.id   AF-A0A6B2SCB0-F1
#
_cell.length_a   1.000
_cell.length_b   1.000
_cell.length_c   1.000
_cell.angle_alpha   90.00
_cell.angle_beta   90.00
_cell.angle_gamma   90.00
#
_symmetry.space_group_name_H-M   'P 1'
#
loop_
_entity.id
_entity.type
_entity.pdbx_description
1 polymer ?
#
loop_
_entity_poly.entity_id
_entity_poly.type
_entity_poly.pdbx_seq_one_letter_code
_entity_poly.pdbx_strand_id
1 'polypeptide(L)'
;MDLSYWSTDDYRDSWLRALRRVDAAQDEVDSCLVTSVSEPATANFVHAWPLYRRGTDVYVQNSVIFLTELTEEFRPAEPWLSIEPRATVDEDGNEISEWRTTIEEVRAFLSTCQ
;
A
#
# COMPACT_ATOMS: atom_id res chain seq x y z
N MET A 1 11.01 -7.58 4.37
CA MET A 1 10.04 -7.96 5.41
C MET A 1 10.80 -8.08 6.71
N ASP A 2 10.64 -7.08 7.57
CA ASP A 2 11.07 -7.15 8.97
C ASP A 2 10.03 -7.94 9.76
N LEU A 3 10.46 -8.79 10.70
CA LEU A 3 9.58 -9.61 11.54
C LEU A 3 9.65 -9.19 13.02
N SER A 4 10.24 -8.02 13.31
CA SER A 4 10.38 -7.49 14.67
C SER A 4 9.04 -7.05 15.29
N TYR A 5 8.06 -6.67 14.47
CA TYR A 5 6.75 -6.19 14.90
C TYR A 5 5.61 -7.04 14.34
N TRP A 6 5.56 -7.21 13.01
CA TRP A 6 4.58 -8.07 12.35
C TRP A 6 5.13 -9.47 12.10
N SER A 7 4.32 -10.48 12.40
CA SER A 7 4.54 -11.83 11.89
C SER A 7 4.24 -11.91 10.39
N THR A 8 4.64 -13.01 9.76
CA THR A 8 4.27 -13.27 8.35
C THR A 8 2.76 -13.31 8.14
N ASP A 9 2.00 -13.73 9.14
CA ASP A 9 0.54 -13.81 9.06
C ASP A 9 -0.08 -12.41 9.18
N ASP A 10 0.48 -11.53 10.00
CA ASP A 10 0.06 -10.11 10.07
C ASP A 10 0.26 -9.40 8.72
N TYR A 11 1.39 -9.66 8.04
CA TYR A 11 1.61 -9.17 6.68
C TYR A 11 0.57 -9.69 5.70
N ARG A 12 0.30 -11.00 5.71
CA ARG A 12 -0.71 -11.61 4.84
C ARG A 12 -2.08 -11.01 5.08
N ASP A 13 -2.50 -10.90 6.33
CA ASP A 13 -3.79 -10.33 6.70
C ASP A 13 -3.90 -8.86 6.30
N SER A 14 -2.82 -8.09 6.49
CA SER A 14 -2.73 -6.70 6.04
C SER A 14 -2.88 -6.57 4.52
N TRP A 15 -2.15 -7.38 3.76
CA TRP A 15 -2.24 -7.39 2.30
C TRP A 15 -3.60 -7.84 1.80
N LEU A 16 -4.20 -8.85 2.42
CA LEU A 16 -5.55 -9.29 2.07
C LEU A 16 -6.59 -8.20 2.33
N ARG A 17 -6.49 -7.46 3.43
CA ARG A 17 -7.37 -6.29 3.67
C ARG A 17 -7.17 -5.21 2.60
N ALA A 18 -5.92 -4.88 2.29
CA ALA A 18 -5.59 -3.87 1.29
C ALA A 18 -6.09 -4.24 -0.11
N LEU A 19 -5.90 -5.50 -0.54
CA LEU A 19 -6.36 -5.98 -1.84
C LEU A 19 -7.89 -6.11 -1.90
N ARG A 20 -8.55 -6.56 -0.83
CA ARG A 20 -10.02 -6.60 -0.76
C ARG A 20 -10.64 -5.21 -0.82
N ARG A 21 -9.98 -4.20 -0.23
CA ARG A 21 -10.38 -2.79 -0.39
C ARG A 21 -10.32 -2.36 -1.86
N VAL A 22 -9.25 -2.72 -2.58
CA VAL A 22 -9.11 -2.45 -4.02
C VAL A 22 -10.22 -3.14 -4.82
N ASP A 23 -10.53 -4.41 -4.54
CA ASP A 23 -11.59 -5.18 -5.20
C ASP A 23 -12.99 -4.60 -4.96
N ALA A 24 -13.30 -4.26 -3.70
CA ALA A 24 -14.63 -3.79 -3.28
C ALA A 24 -15.01 -2.41 -3.84
N ALA A 25 -14.04 -1.59 -4.27
CA ALA A 25 -14.32 -0.29 -4.88
C ALA A 25 -15.01 -0.46 -6.25
N GLN A 26 -15.83 0.51 -6.63
CA GLN A 26 -16.46 0.48 -7.96
C GLN A 26 -15.57 1.07 -9.05
N ASP A 27 -14.87 2.17 -8.75
CA ASP A 27 -14.11 2.91 -9.75
C ASP A 27 -12.73 3.32 -9.24
N GLU A 28 -12.68 4.13 -8.18
CA GLU A 28 -11.41 4.64 -7.64
C GLU A 28 -11.25 4.34 -6.15
N VAL A 29 -10.05 3.88 -5.79
CA VAL A 29 -9.63 3.76 -4.40
C VAL A 29 -8.12 3.69 -4.30
N ASP A 30 -7.59 4.25 -3.22
CA ASP A 30 -6.19 4.11 -2.85
C ASP A 30 -6.07 3.10 -1.70
N SER A 31 -5.07 2.23 -1.81
CA SER A 31 -4.76 1.15 -0.88
C SER A 31 -3.24 1.00 -0.76
N CYS A 32 -2.75 0.13 0.12
CA CYS A 32 -1.32 0.07 0.41
C CYS A 32 -0.89 -1.31 0.93
N LEU A 33 0.17 -1.89 0.34
CA LEU A 33 0.80 -3.12 0.81
C LEU A 33 2.08 -2.78 1.59
N VAL A 34 2.02 -2.84 2.91
CA VAL A 34 3.20 -2.63 3.75
C VAL A 34 4.15 -3.82 3.64
N THR A 35 5.42 -3.59 3.27
CA THR A 35 6.41 -4.66 3.04
C THR A 35 7.52 -4.72 4.10
N SER A 36 7.61 -3.67 4.93
CA SER A 36 8.46 -3.65 6.12
C SER A 36 7.91 -2.65 7.13
N VAL A 37 7.66 -3.10 8.36
CA VAL A 37 7.20 -2.28 9.48
C VAL A 37 7.81 -2.82 10.76
N SER A 38 8.41 -1.92 11.54
CA SER A 38 8.81 -2.15 12.93
C SER A 38 7.83 -1.39 13.85
N GLU A 39 7.99 -1.46 15.17
CA GLU A 39 7.12 -0.76 16.14
C GLU A 39 6.89 0.72 15.74
N PRO A 40 5.68 1.10 15.26
CA PRO A 40 5.44 2.44 14.71
C PRO A 40 5.70 3.57 15.69
N ALA A 41 5.56 3.33 17.00
CA ALA A 41 5.86 4.33 18.03
C ALA A 41 7.35 4.71 18.12
N THR A 42 8.25 3.90 17.54
CA THR A 42 9.70 4.09 17.62
C THR A 42 10.40 4.07 16.25
N ALA A 43 9.70 3.62 15.21
CA ALA A 43 10.22 3.58 13.85
C ALA A 43 10.18 4.97 13.20
N ASN A 44 11.12 5.21 12.28
CA ASN A 44 11.15 6.46 11.50
C ASN A 44 10.34 6.36 10.20
N PHE A 45 10.25 5.16 9.61
CA PHE A 45 9.61 4.96 8.32
C PHE A 45 9.05 3.54 8.16
N VAL A 46 8.12 3.40 7.21
CA VAL A 46 7.52 2.13 6.77
C VAL A 46 7.74 1.99 5.26
N HIS A 47 8.20 0.83 4.82
CA HIS A 47 8.26 0.53 3.38
C HIS A 47 6.93 -0.03 2.93
N ALA A 48 6.42 0.49 1.82
CA ALA A 48 5.15 0.05 1.29
C ALA A 48 5.04 0.17 -0.23
N TRP A 49 4.06 -0.54 -0.78
CA TRP A 49 3.66 -0.44 -2.17
C TRP A 49 2.24 0.14 -2.23
N PRO A 50 2.09 1.46 -2.45
CA PRO A 50 0.80 2.07 -2.73
C PRO A 50 0.15 1.42 -3.95
N LEU A 51 -1.16 1.24 -3.87
CA LEU A 51 -2.03 0.73 -4.92
C LEU A 51 -3.07 1.80 -5.24
N TYR A 52 -3.16 2.21 -6.50
CA TYR A 52 -4.10 3.21 -6.95
C TYR A 52 -5.00 2.59 -8.02
N ARG A 53 -6.24 2.27 -7.65
CA ARG A 53 -7.22 1.81 -8.64
C ARG A 53 -7.84 3.00 -9.34
N ARG A 54 -7.84 2.98 -10.67
CA ARG A 54 -8.55 3.94 -11.51
C ARG A 54 -9.27 3.15 -12.61
N GLY A 55 -10.58 2.95 -12.45
CA GLY A 55 -11.36 2.05 -13.29
C GLY A 55 -10.92 0.60 -13.15
N THR A 56 -10.51 0.00 -14.28
CA THR A 56 -9.99 -1.38 -14.34
C THR A 56 -8.51 -1.48 -14.03
N ASP A 57 -7.79 -0.37 -14.05
CA ASP A 57 -6.35 -0.35 -13.86
C ASP A 57 -5.99 -0.18 -12.39
N VAL A 58 -4.95 -0.89 -11.97
CA VAL A 58 -4.33 -0.72 -10.66
C VAL A 58 -2.87 -0.35 -10.89
N TYR A 59 -2.52 0.87 -10.50
CA TYR A 59 -1.16 1.37 -10.53
C TYR A 59 -0.48 1.06 -9.21
N VAL A 60 0.78 0.65 -9.27
CA VAL A 60 1.57 0.23 -8.12
C VAL A 60 2.87 1.02 -8.12
N GLN A 61 3.18 1.65 -7.00
CA GLN A 61 4.43 2.39 -6.83
C GLN A 61 5.23 1.81 -5.67
N ASN A 62 6.53 2.10 -5.61
CA ASN A 62 7.37 1.81 -4.45
C ASN A 62 7.51 3.08 -3.61
N SER A 63 7.18 3.02 -2.32
CA SER A 63 7.15 4.20 -1.45
C SER A 63 7.73 3.93 -0.07
N VAL A 64 8.26 4.99 0.55
CA VAL A 64 8.68 5.04 1.94
C VAL A 64 7.78 6.05 2.64
N ILE A 65 7.04 5.59 3.65
CA ILE A 65 6.18 6.44 4.48
C ILE A 65 7.01 6.91 5.66
N PHE A 66 7.33 8.20 5.72
CA PHE A 66 8.06 8.80 6.86
C PHE A 66 7.09 9.10 8.00
N LEU A 67 7.18 8.32 9.09
CA LEU A 67 6.22 8.38 10.20
C LEU A 67 6.26 9.72 10.93
N THR A 68 7.42 10.39 10.94
CA THR A 68 7.62 11.69 11.57
C THR A 68 7.03 12.86 10.77
N GLU A 69 6.65 12.63 9.51
CA GLU A 69 6.11 13.65 8.60
C GLU A 69 4.59 13.54 8.46
N LEU A 70 3.98 12.50 9.05
CA LEU A 70 2.53 12.32 9.03
C LEU A 70 1.84 13.35 9.92
N THR A 71 0.74 13.89 9.42
CA THR A 71 -0.15 14.79 10.18
C THR A 71 -0.99 14.04 11.22
N GLU A 72 -1.23 12.75 11.00
CA GLU A 72 -1.91 11.84 11.91
C GLU A 72 -1.03 10.62 12.24
N GLU A 73 -1.26 9.99 13.39
CA GLU A 73 -0.57 8.75 13.75
C GLU A 73 -0.79 7.65 12.71
N PHE A 74 0.28 6.94 12.36
CA PHE A 74 0.21 5.80 11.45
C PHE A 74 -0.70 4.71 12.00
N ARG A 75 -1.66 4.26 11.18
CA ARG A 75 -2.60 3.20 11.54
C ARG A 75 -2.26 1.92 10.76
N PRO A 76 -1.61 0.92 11.38
CA PRO A 76 -1.21 -0.31 10.67
C PRO A 76 -2.39 -1.10 10.09
N ALA A 77 -3.61 -0.91 10.61
CA ALA A 77 -4.83 -1.51 10.08
C ALA A 77 -5.35 -0.82 8.81
N GLU A 78 -4.98 0.45 8.60
CA GLU A 78 -5.42 1.30 7.49
C GLU A 78 -4.22 2.08 6.88
N PRO A 79 -3.15 1.40 6.43
CA PRO A 79 -1.90 2.05 6.02
C PRO A 79 -2.06 2.99 4.82
N TRP A 80 -3.15 2.83 4.05
CA TRP A 80 -3.52 3.70 2.93
C TRP A 80 -3.97 5.10 3.34
N LEU A 81 -4.20 5.37 4.63
CA LEU A 81 -4.42 6.73 5.12
C LEU A 81 -3.13 7.54 5.21
N SER A 82 -1.98 6.88 5.09
CA SER A 82 -0.65 7.48 5.23
C SER A 82 0.13 7.53 3.91
N ILE A 83 -0.55 7.33 2.77
CA ILE A 83 0.04 7.50 1.44
C ILE A 83 -0.53 8.75 0.79
N GLU A 84 0.27 9.37 -0.07
CA GLU A 84 -0.16 10.51 -0.87
C GLU A 84 -1.00 10.05 -2.08
N PRO A 85 -1.82 10.95 -2.67
CA PRO A 85 -2.48 10.68 -3.94
C PRO A 85 -1.47 10.33 -5.04
N ARG A 86 -1.88 9.48 -5.99
CA ARG A 86 -1.03 9.09 -7.13
C ARG A 86 -0.50 10.32 -7.88
N ALA A 87 0.82 10.44 -7.94
CA ALA A 87 1.55 11.28 -8.87
C ALA A 87 2.43 10.42 -9.78
N THR A 88 2.72 10.89 -11.00
CA THR A 88 3.63 10.20 -11.94
C THR A 88 5.00 10.88 -12.01
N VAL A 89 5.12 12.07 -11.45
CA VAL A 89 6.36 12.84 -11.36
C VAL A 89 6.52 13.37 -9.93
N ASP A 90 7.76 13.40 -9.43
CA ASP A 90 8.09 13.96 -8.12
C ASP A 90 8.27 15.49 -8.17
N GLU A 91 8.57 16.10 -7.01
CA GLU A 91 8.75 17.55 -6.87
C GLU A 91 9.93 18.11 -7.68
N ASP A 92 10.91 17.26 -8.01
CA ASP A 92 12.08 17.60 -8.81
C ASP A 92 11.85 17.35 -10.31
N GLY A 93 10.67 16.84 -10.69
CA GLY A 93 10.27 16.55 -12.06
C GLY A 93 10.76 15.21 -12.61
N ASN A 94 11.25 14.30 -11.76
CA ASN A 94 11.63 12.95 -12.17
C ASN A 94 10.39 12.05 -12.26
N GLU A 95 10.39 11.09 -13.19
CA GLU A 95 9.33 10.08 -13.27
C GLU A 95 9.39 9.13 -12.06
N ILE A 96 8.24 8.93 -11.42
CA ILE A 96 8.10 7.98 -10.33
C ILE A 96 8.05 6.56 -10.90
N SER A 97 8.82 5.64 -10.31
CA SER A 97 8.77 4.23 -10.68
C SER A 97 7.37 3.64 -10.41
N GLU A 98 6.72 3.21 -11.48
CA GLU A 98 5.35 2.71 -11.45
C GLU A 98 5.18 1.46 -12.32
N TRP A 99 4.37 0.53 -11.81
CA TRP A 99 3.92 -0.66 -12.52
C TRP A 99 2.40 -0.65 -12.63
N ARG A 100 1.86 -1.39 -13.59
CA ARG A 100 0.42 -1.50 -13.83
C ARG A 100 0.00 -2.96 -13.92
N THR A 101 -1.14 -3.25 -13.31
CA THR A 101 -1.90 -4.51 -13.38
C THR A 101 -3.39 -4.17 -13.50
N THR A 102 -4.26 -5.17 -13.59
CA THR A 102 -5.72 -4.93 -13.63
C THR A 102 -6.44 -5.42 -12.39
N ILE A 103 -7.65 -4.92 -12.18
CA ILE A 103 -8.52 -5.37 -11.11
C ILE A 103 -8.89 -6.86 -11.26
N GLU A 104 -8.97 -7.37 -12.49
CA GLU A 104 -9.18 -8.79 -12.77
C GLU A 104 -7.99 -9.64 -12.28
N GLU A 105 -6.75 -9.18 -12.48
CA GLU A 105 -5.55 -9.86 -11.97
C GLU A 105 -5.50 -9.85 -10.44
N VAL A 106 -5.89 -8.74 -9.81
CA VAL A 106 -6.04 -8.65 -8.34
C VAL A 106 -7.08 -9.66 -7.82
N ARG A 107 -8.24 -9.76 -8.47
CA ARG A 107 -9.29 -10.74 -8.12
C ARG A 107 -8.81 -12.17 -8.31
N ALA A 108 -8.12 -12.44 -9.41
CA ALA A 108 -7.54 -13.75 -9.69
C ALA A 108 -6.54 -14.14 -8.60
N PHE A 109 -5.65 -13.23 -8.21
CA PHE A 109 -4.71 -13.46 -7.10
C PHE A 109 -5.44 -13.71 -5.77
N LEU A 110 -6.42 -12.88 -5.41
CA LEU A 110 -7.21 -13.07 -4.19
C LEU A 110 -7.88 -14.44 -4.11
N SER A 111 -8.32 -15.00 -5.24
CA SER A 111 -8.92 -16.35 -5.29
C SER A 111 -7.93 -17.48 -4.96
N THR A 112 -6.63 -17.23 -5.05
CA THR A 112 -5.57 -18.20 -4.70
C THR A 112 -5.17 -18.16 -3.22
N CYS A 113 -5.52 -17.09 -2.50
CA CYS A 113 -5.14 -16.87 -1.11
C CYS A 113 -6.14 -17.47 -0.10
N GLN A 114 -6.76 -18.60 -0.43
CA GLN A 114 -7.69 -19.31 0.47
C GLN A 114 -7.03 -19.77 1.76
#